data_AF-A0A0J9SJM8-F1
#
_entry.id   AF-A0A0J9SJM8-F1
#
_cell.length_a   1.000
_cell.length_b   1.000
_cell.length_c   1.000
_cell.angle_alpha   90.00
_cell.angle_beta   90.00
_cell.angle_gamma   90.00
#
_symmetry.space_group_name_H-M   'P 1'
#
loop_
_entity.id
_entity.type
_entity.pdbx_description
1 polymer ?
#
loop_
_entity_poly.entity_id
_entity_poly.type
_entity_poly.pdbx_seq_one_letter_code
_entity_poly.pdbx_strand_id
1 'polypeptide(L)'
;PFLKDVWKRIDDFDKAVEKDENYNQRLVICDLIIRRSRGDAEKHNDVCMKLMRNLGHHSKDKKFLSHKPERCNNLNNWTYYSMKKHIIPENIITGCFDDYNAFMRGIVTDPRCSYYSYDTDYIEPIKIIKLRNFQDNINIIESTMKNKTEPNYSLCQKYICECVNIYKSMFKAHCSHVIPTNNIKLKKTCDVLKAFNGSYSAFLY
;
A
#
# COMPACT_ATOMS: atom_id res chain seq x y z
N PRO A 1 15.46 -0.67 -13.22
CA PRO A 1 14.26 -1.47 -12.87
C PRO A 1 13.05 -1.03 -13.70
N PHE A 2 12.24 -1.95 -14.23
CA PHE A 2 11.06 -1.59 -15.06
C PHE A 2 10.01 -0.78 -14.29
N LEU A 3 9.88 -0.96 -12.97
CA LEU A 3 9.01 -0.16 -12.10
C LEU A 3 9.70 1.06 -11.48
N LYS A 4 10.68 1.67 -12.16
CA LYS A 4 11.51 2.76 -11.61
C LYS A 4 10.69 3.88 -10.96
N ASP A 5 9.60 4.31 -11.59
CA ASP A 5 8.75 5.39 -11.07
C ASP A 5 7.88 4.97 -9.88
N VAL A 6 7.60 3.67 -9.73
CA VAL A 6 6.94 3.15 -8.54
C VAL A 6 7.93 3.16 -7.38
N TRP A 7 9.14 2.64 -7.60
CA TRP A 7 10.21 2.64 -6.60
C TRP A 7 10.56 4.04 -6.15
N LYS A 8 10.70 4.98 -7.09
CA LYS A 8 10.94 6.40 -6.77
C LYS A 8 9.84 6.98 -5.88
N ARG A 9 8.57 6.65 -6.13
CA ARG A 9 7.45 7.09 -5.27
C ARG A 9 7.50 6.49 -3.88
N ILE A 10 7.92 5.23 -3.76
CA ILE A 10 8.11 4.57 -2.46
C ILE A 10 9.29 5.20 -1.72
N ASP A 11 10.41 5.45 -2.39
CA ASP A 11 11.58 6.13 -1.83
C ASP A 11 11.22 7.55 -1.36
N ASP A 12 10.35 8.23 -2.12
CA ASP A 12 9.81 9.55 -1.73
C ASP A 12 9.02 9.46 -0.41
N PHE A 13 8.34 8.34 -0.13
CA PHE A 13 7.66 8.14 1.15
C PHE A 13 8.62 8.02 2.33
N ASP A 14 9.82 7.49 2.10
CA ASP A 14 10.86 7.30 3.14
C ASP A 14 11.73 8.53 3.43
N LYS A 15 11.58 9.62 2.66
CA LYS A 15 12.31 10.88 2.90
C LYS A 15 12.16 11.36 4.34
N ALA A 16 13.22 11.97 4.88
CA ALA A 16 13.21 12.54 6.23
C ALA A 16 12.16 13.65 6.39
N VAL A 17 11.63 13.79 7.60
CA VAL A 17 10.55 14.75 7.96
C VAL A 17 11.06 16.00 8.69
N GLU A 18 12.30 16.01 9.19
CA GLU A 18 12.87 17.05 10.08
C GLU A 18 12.92 18.45 9.44
N LYS A 19 12.90 18.55 8.11
CA LYS A 19 12.95 19.82 7.37
C LYS A 19 11.57 20.31 6.92
N ASP A 20 10.50 19.68 7.38
CA ASP A 20 9.15 19.97 6.93
C ASP A 20 8.46 20.99 7.86
N GLU A 21 7.80 22.00 7.29
CA GLU A 21 7.30 23.19 8.00
C GLU A 21 6.31 22.85 9.14
N ASN A 22 5.63 21.70 9.08
CA ASN A 22 4.69 21.24 10.11
C ASN A 22 5.22 20.05 10.92
N TYR A 23 6.55 19.94 11.05
CA TYR A 23 7.20 18.89 11.83
C TYR A 23 6.67 18.84 13.27
N ASN A 24 6.74 19.96 14.01
CA ASN A 24 6.34 20.00 15.43
C ASN A 24 4.88 19.59 15.65
N GLN A 25 3.97 20.05 14.79
CA GLN A 25 2.55 19.70 14.91
C GLN A 25 2.32 18.20 14.70
N ARG A 26 2.94 17.61 13.67
CA ARG A 26 2.84 16.16 13.45
C ARG A 26 3.51 15.37 14.56
N LEU A 27 4.62 15.86 15.12
CA LEU A 27 5.31 15.19 16.23
C LEU A 27 4.38 15.07 17.43
N VAL A 28 3.74 16.16 17.83
CA VAL A 28 2.76 16.16 18.94
C VAL A 28 1.61 15.19 18.69
N ILE A 29 1.07 15.15 17.46
CA ILE A 29 -0.01 14.24 17.09
C ILE A 29 0.46 12.78 17.12
N CYS A 30 1.63 12.49 16.57
CA CYS A 30 2.21 11.15 16.57
C CYS A 30 2.51 10.67 17.98
N ASP A 31 3.09 11.50 18.84
CA ASP A 31 3.30 11.20 20.27
C ASP A 31 1.98 10.85 20.97
N LEU A 32 0.93 11.63 20.70
CA LEU A 32 -0.41 11.38 21.22
C LEU A 32 -0.99 10.04 20.76
N ILE A 33 -0.90 9.74 19.46
CA ILE A 33 -1.38 8.47 18.87
C ILE A 33 -0.60 7.30 19.47
N ILE A 34 0.73 7.37 19.47
CA ILE A 34 1.60 6.30 19.96
C ILE A 34 1.33 6.02 21.44
N ARG A 35 1.24 7.08 22.27
CA ARG A 35 0.93 6.94 23.71
C ARG A 35 -0.42 6.28 23.94
N ARG A 36 -1.47 6.70 23.22
CA ARG A 36 -2.81 6.09 23.32
C ARG A 36 -2.81 4.62 22.92
N SER A 37 -1.98 4.29 21.94
CA SER A 37 -1.79 2.92 21.44
C SER A 37 -0.85 2.07 22.29
N ARG A 38 -0.30 2.61 23.40
CA ARG A 38 0.73 1.98 24.26
C ARG A 38 1.98 1.56 23.46
N GLY A 39 2.29 2.31 22.41
CA GLY A 39 3.46 2.10 21.58
C GLY A 39 4.70 2.76 22.14
N ASP A 40 5.83 2.40 21.54
CA ASP A 40 7.15 2.95 21.83
C ASP A 40 7.43 4.16 20.92
N ALA A 41 7.50 5.36 21.51
CA ALA A 41 7.67 6.60 20.76
C ALA A 41 9.01 6.65 20.02
N GLU A 42 10.10 6.17 20.63
CA GLU A 42 11.42 6.17 20.00
C GLU A 42 11.44 5.31 18.73
N LYS A 43 10.68 4.21 18.74
CA LYS A 43 10.61 3.29 17.59
C LYS A 43 9.60 3.70 16.54
N HIS A 44 8.46 4.26 16.94
CA HIS A 44 7.30 4.38 16.07
C HIS A 44 7.10 5.79 15.50
N ASN A 45 7.75 6.82 16.07
CA ASN A 45 7.55 8.20 15.63
C ASN A 45 7.93 8.40 14.17
N ASP A 46 9.09 7.91 13.73
CA ASP A 46 9.56 8.12 12.36
C ASP A 46 8.54 7.62 11.32
N VAL A 47 7.99 6.41 11.54
CA VAL A 47 6.96 5.83 10.65
C VAL A 47 5.66 6.62 10.71
N CYS A 48 5.20 7.00 11.91
CA CYS A 48 4.00 7.82 12.07
C CYS A 48 4.15 9.16 11.35
N MET A 49 5.27 9.85 11.56
CA MET A 49 5.55 11.15 10.98
C MET A 49 5.60 11.11 9.45
N LYS A 50 6.28 10.12 8.89
CA LYS A 50 6.33 9.88 7.44
C LYS A 50 4.94 9.58 6.90
N LEU A 51 4.16 8.73 7.56
CA LEU A 51 2.78 8.43 7.15
C LEU A 51 1.92 9.71 7.14
N MET A 52 1.93 10.48 8.22
CA MET A 52 1.16 11.72 8.33
C MET A 52 1.55 12.75 7.26
N ARG A 53 2.85 12.90 6.97
CA ARG A 53 3.30 13.70 5.82
C ARG A 53 2.74 13.18 4.51
N ASN A 54 2.83 11.88 4.26
CA ASN A 54 2.44 11.28 2.98
C ASN A 54 0.92 11.28 2.76
N LEU A 55 0.13 11.37 3.82
CA LEU A 55 -1.32 11.65 3.78
C LEU A 55 -1.63 13.12 3.49
N GLY A 56 -0.65 14.02 3.65
CA GLY A 56 -0.84 15.46 3.53
C GLY A 56 -1.39 16.11 4.79
N HIS A 57 -1.29 15.44 5.94
CA HIS A 57 -1.83 15.93 7.19
C HIS A 57 -1.24 17.30 7.56
N HIS A 58 -2.11 18.29 7.75
CA HIS A 58 -1.75 19.70 7.97
C HIS A 58 -0.83 20.33 6.91
N SER A 59 -0.67 19.75 5.72
CA SER A 59 0.18 20.33 4.68
C SER A 59 -0.35 21.70 4.23
N LYS A 60 0.52 22.70 4.10
CA LYS A 60 0.13 24.03 3.59
C LYS A 60 -0.27 23.99 2.12
N ASP A 61 0.46 23.21 1.33
CA ASP A 61 0.05 22.94 -0.04
C ASP A 61 -1.13 21.97 -0.07
N LYS A 62 -2.04 22.20 -1.01
CA LYS A 62 -3.25 21.39 -1.18
C LYS A 62 -3.05 20.21 -2.14
N LYS A 63 -1.80 19.81 -2.47
CA LYS A 63 -1.55 18.72 -3.44
C LYS A 63 -2.10 17.39 -2.94
N PHE A 64 -2.21 17.20 -1.63
CA PHE A 64 -2.83 16.00 -1.07
C PHE A 64 -4.30 15.82 -1.46
N LEU A 65 -5.00 16.91 -1.80
CA LEU A 65 -6.37 16.86 -2.29
C LEU A 65 -6.49 16.27 -3.70
N SER A 66 -5.38 16.15 -4.44
CA SER A 66 -5.32 15.54 -5.77
C SER A 66 -4.59 14.19 -5.78
N HIS A 67 -4.36 13.58 -4.61
CA HIS A 67 -3.82 12.22 -4.54
C HIS A 67 -4.73 11.24 -5.29
N LYS A 68 -4.13 10.50 -6.23
CA LYS A 68 -4.81 9.47 -7.03
C LYS A 68 -4.86 8.13 -6.28
N PRO A 69 -5.84 7.26 -6.59
CA PRO A 69 -5.95 5.94 -5.97
C PRO A 69 -4.67 5.11 -6.01
N GLU A 70 -3.93 5.12 -7.13
CA GLU A 70 -2.70 4.33 -7.27
C GLU A 70 -1.60 4.80 -6.31
N ARG A 71 -1.56 6.11 -6.00
CA ARG A 71 -0.65 6.65 -4.99
C ARG A 71 -1.05 6.16 -3.60
N CYS A 72 -2.34 6.09 -3.30
CA CYS A 72 -2.84 5.58 -2.02
C CYS A 72 -2.58 4.07 -1.87
N ASN A 73 -2.66 3.29 -2.95
CA ASN A 73 -2.26 1.88 -2.96
C ASN A 73 -0.78 1.73 -2.61
N ASN A 74 0.09 2.49 -3.28
CA ASN A 74 1.52 2.50 -2.99
C ASN A 74 1.81 2.92 -1.54
N LEU A 75 1.09 3.93 -1.02
CA LEU A 75 1.25 4.37 0.36
C LEU A 75 0.83 3.27 1.35
N ASN A 76 -0.31 2.61 1.13
CA ASN A 76 -0.73 1.48 1.98
C ASN A 76 0.26 0.31 1.94
N ASN A 77 0.84 0.03 0.75
CA ASN A 77 1.87 -1.00 0.61
C ASN A 77 3.12 -0.64 1.41
N TRP A 78 3.61 0.60 1.27
CA TRP A 78 4.73 1.12 2.05
C TRP A 78 4.43 1.08 3.57
N THR A 79 3.23 1.48 3.98
CA THR A 79 2.79 1.45 5.38
C THR A 79 2.86 0.03 5.93
N TYR A 80 2.34 -0.96 5.20
CA TYR A 80 2.35 -2.35 5.65
C TYR A 80 3.78 -2.92 5.74
N TYR A 81 4.64 -2.65 4.76
CA TYR A 81 6.04 -3.07 4.85
C TYR A 81 6.76 -2.41 6.03
N SER A 82 6.49 -1.13 6.27
CA SER A 82 7.04 -0.39 7.41
C SER A 82 6.54 -0.96 8.74
N MET A 83 5.26 -1.32 8.84
CA MET A 83 4.70 -2.00 10.00
C MET A 83 5.43 -3.30 10.31
N LYS A 84 5.66 -4.15 9.31
CA LYS A 84 6.35 -5.42 9.51
C LYS A 84 7.82 -5.24 9.84
N LYS A 85 8.51 -4.32 9.16
CA LYS A 85 9.94 -4.06 9.35
C LYS A 85 10.25 -3.49 10.74
N HIS A 86 9.42 -2.56 11.19
CA HIS A 86 9.63 -1.83 12.44
C HIS A 86 8.76 -2.34 13.59
N ILE A 87 8.01 -3.44 13.37
CA ILE A 87 7.12 -4.07 14.36
C ILE A 87 6.12 -3.04 14.93
N ILE A 88 5.55 -2.21 14.05
CA ILE A 88 4.60 -1.17 14.44
C ILE A 88 3.23 -1.81 14.73
N PRO A 89 2.67 -1.61 15.94
CA PRO A 89 1.30 -1.99 16.23
C PRO A 89 0.29 -1.35 15.26
N GLU A 90 -0.67 -2.14 14.77
CA GLU A 90 -1.67 -1.68 13.80
C GLU A 90 -2.49 -0.49 14.30
N ASN A 91 -2.79 -0.45 15.61
CA ASN A 91 -3.54 0.64 16.23
C ASN A 91 -2.83 2.02 16.12
N ILE A 92 -1.51 2.06 15.94
CA ILE A 92 -0.79 3.32 15.65
C ILE A 92 -1.10 3.78 14.23
N ILE A 93 -1.10 2.86 13.27
CA ILE A 93 -1.42 3.16 11.88
C ILE A 93 -2.88 3.56 11.71
N THR A 94 -3.81 2.83 12.32
CA THR A 94 -5.22 3.22 12.30
C THR A 94 -5.41 4.59 12.94
N GLY A 95 -4.72 4.87 14.06
CA GLY A 95 -4.75 6.19 14.69
C GLY A 95 -4.28 7.32 13.76
N CYS A 96 -3.26 7.09 12.93
CA CYS A 96 -2.82 8.06 11.91
C CYS A 96 -3.91 8.33 10.87
N PHE A 97 -4.54 7.27 10.34
CA PHE A 97 -5.61 7.42 9.35
C PHE A 97 -6.88 8.03 9.96
N ASP A 98 -7.21 7.72 11.21
CA ASP A 98 -8.35 8.29 11.91
C ASP A 98 -8.19 9.80 12.14
N ASP A 99 -6.99 10.22 12.57
CA ASP A 99 -6.65 11.64 12.74
C ASP A 99 -6.67 12.37 11.39
N TYR A 100 -6.07 11.79 10.34
CA TYR A 100 -6.18 12.30 8.98
C TYR A 100 -7.64 12.43 8.50
N ASN A 101 -8.47 11.41 8.74
CA ASN A 101 -9.88 11.45 8.37
C ASN A 101 -10.63 12.55 9.13
N ALA A 102 -10.29 12.79 10.40
CA ALA A 102 -10.86 13.89 11.19
C ALA A 102 -10.44 15.25 10.63
N PHE A 103 -9.18 15.42 10.25
CA PHE A 103 -8.69 16.62 9.59
C PHE A 103 -9.42 16.87 8.25
N MET A 104 -9.57 15.83 7.43
CA MET A 104 -10.29 15.92 6.15
C MET A 104 -11.76 16.35 6.34
N ARG A 105 -12.44 15.81 7.35
CA ARG A 105 -13.79 16.26 7.73
C ARG A 105 -13.79 17.72 8.20
N GLY A 106 -12.79 18.14 8.96
CA GLY A 106 -12.64 19.52 9.44
C GLY A 106 -12.52 20.55 8.30
N ILE A 107 -11.98 20.13 7.15
CA ILE A 107 -11.92 20.96 5.93
C ILE A 107 -13.04 20.64 4.92
N VAL A 108 -14.08 19.91 5.36
CA VAL A 108 -15.27 19.56 4.56
C VAL A 108 -14.88 18.85 3.24
N THR A 109 -13.95 17.90 3.32
CA THR A 109 -13.49 17.13 2.16
C THR A 109 -13.43 15.63 2.48
N ASP A 110 -13.78 14.80 1.51
CA ASP A 110 -13.64 13.35 1.63
C ASP A 110 -12.15 12.94 1.68
N PRO A 111 -11.78 12.00 2.58
CA PRO A 111 -10.42 11.45 2.60
C PRO A 111 -10.01 10.87 1.25
N ARG A 112 -8.87 11.31 0.72
CA ARG A 112 -8.35 10.82 -0.57
C ARG A 112 -7.74 9.42 -0.50
N CYS A 113 -7.19 9.04 0.65
CA CYS A 113 -6.61 7.72 0.89
C CYS A 113 -7.29 7.09 2.10
N SER A 114 -7.69 5.82 1.97
CA SER A 114 -8.21 5.02 3.08
C SER A 114 -7.17 4.00 3.53
N TYR A 115 -7.24 3.60 4.80
CA TYR A 115 -6.38 2.54 5.33
C TYR A 115 -6.80 1.16 4.82
N TYR A 116 -5.82 0.35 4.41
CA TYR A 116 -6.01 -1.06 4.08
C TYR A 116 -5.41 -1.95 5.17
N SER A 117 -6.28 -2.55 5.99
CA SER A 117 -5.89 -3.51 7.02
C SER A 117 -5.57 -4.87 6.39
N TYR A 118 -4.36 -4.96 5.84
CA TYR A 118 -3.92 -6.12 5.08
C TYR A 118 -3.95 -7.43 5.88
N ASP A 119 -3.52 -7.40 7.16
CA ASP A 119 -3.54 -8.58 8.03
C ASP A 119 -4.95 -9.04 8.36
N THR A 120 -5.90 -8.13 8.52
CA THR A 120 -7.31 -8.47 8.80
C THR A 120 -7.99 -9.01 7.54
N ASP A 121 -7.78 -8.34 6.42
CA ASP A 121 -8.58 -8.54 5.21
C ASP A 121 -8.13 -9.69 4.33
N TYR A 122 -6.86 -10.09 4.40
CA TYR A 122 -6.31 -11.05 3.44
C TYR A 122 -5.49 -12.16 4.05
N ILE A 123 -5.58 -13.34 3.45
CA ILE A 123 -4.69 -14.45 3.70
C ILE A 123 -3.38 -14.16 2.96
N GLU A 124 -2.25 -14.30 3.67
CA GLU A 124 -0.89 -14.05 3.14
C GLU A 124 -0.71 -12.67 2.49
N PRO A 125 -0.81 -11.57 3.26
CA PRO A 125 -1.00 -10.24 2.68
C PRO A 125 0.17 -9.74 1.83
N ILE A 126 1.41 -10.19 2.08
CA ILE A 126 2.58 -9.85 1.24
C ILE A 126 2.38 -10.36 -0.19
N LYS A 127 1.84 -11.58 -0.36
CA LYS A 127 1.55 -12.15 -1.67
C LYS A 127 0.43 -11.37 -2.37
N ILE A 128 -0.59 -10.96 -1.62
CA ILE A 128 -1.70 -10.14 -2.12
C ILE A 128 -1.22 -8.76 -2.58
N ILE A 129 -0.37 -8.08 -1.81
CA ILE A 129 0.24 -6.81 -2.20
C ILE A 129 1.01 -6.97 -3.52
N LYS A 130 1.76 -8.06 -3.69
CA LYS A 130 2.50 -8.32 -4.93
C LYS A 130 1.58 -8.51 -6.14
N LEU A 131 0.48 -9.24 -6.00
CA LEU A 131 -0.51 -9.40 -7.07
C LEU A 131 -1.22 -8.08 -7.40
N ARG A 132 -1.57 -7.27 -6.41
CA ARG A 132 -2.14 -5.93 -6.62
C ARG A 132 -1.16 -5.00 -7.32
N ASN A 133 0.12 -5.02 -6.93
CA ASN A 133 1.16 -4.24 -7.61
C ASN A 133 1.32 -4.63 -9.08
N PHE A 134 1.11 -5.89 -9.45
CA PHE A 134 1.05 -6.28 -10.86
C PHE A 134 -0.11 -5.57 -11.57
N GLN A 135 -1.32 -5.60 -10.99
CA GLN A 135 -2.51 -4.98 -11.59
C GLN A 135 -2.37 -3.46 -11.72
N ASP A 136 -1.92 -2.79 -10.65
CA ASP A 136 -1.74 -1.34 -10.61
C ASP A 136 -0.70 -0.83 -11.62
N ASN A 137 0.19 -1.70 -12.09
CA ASN A 137 1.28 -1.36 -13.01
C ASN A 137 1.21 -2.12 -14.33
N ILE A 138 0.05 -2.67 -14.68
CA ILE A 138 -0.13 -3.52 -15.87
C ILE A 138 0.28 -2.81 -17.16
N ASN A 139 -0.03 -1.50 -17.30
CA ASN A 139 0.35 -0.70 -18.47
C ASN A 139 1.88 -0.60 -18.65
N ILE A 140 2.63 -0.51 -17.54
CA ILE A 140 4.11 -0.47 -17.56
C ILE A 140 4.65 -1.86 -17.92
N ILE A 141 4.03 -2.90 -17.39
CA ILE A 141 4.38 -4.29 -17.69
C ILE A 141 4.17 -4.57 -19.18
N GLU A 142 3.02 -4.21 -19.73
CA GLU A 142 2.70 -4.31 -21.16
C GLU A 142 3.69 -3.59 -22.05
N SER A 143 3.98 -2.31 -21.77
CA SER A 143 4.91 -1.53 -22.57
C SER A 143 6.32 -2.11 -22.54
N THR A 144 6.77 -2.57 -21.37
CA THR A 144 8.07 -3.24 -21.21
C THR A 144 8.12 -4.56 -21.96
N MET A 145 7.05 -5.36 -21.93
CA MET A 145 6.99 -6.67 -22.59
C MET A 145 6.82 -6.59 -24.11
N LYS A 146 6.31 -5.47 -24.64
CA LYS A 146 6.25 -5.22 -26.10
C LYS A 146 7.63 -4.98 -26.71
N ASN A 147 8.61 -4.50 -25.93
CA ASN A 147 9.95 -4.22 -26.41
C ASN A 147 10.97 -5.26 -25.93
N LYS A 148 11.24 -6.29 -26.75
CA LYS A 148 12.17 -7.38 -26.39
C LYS A 148 13.62 -6.93 -26.24
N THR A 149 14.00 -5.78 -26.79
CA THR A 149 15.36 -5.22 -26.66
C THR A 149 15.50 -4.28 -25.47
N GLU A 150 14.39 -4.00 -24.75
CA GLU A 150 14.41 -3.23 -23.51
C GLU A 150 15.29 -3.94 -22.48
N PRO A 151 16.30 -3.27 -21.89
CA PRO A 151 17.18 -3.87 -20.88
C PRO A 151 16.42 -4.49 -19.70
N ASN A 152 15.22 -3.98 -19.40
CA ASN A 152 14.38 -4.47 -18.33
C ASN A 152 13.41 -5.61 -18.72
N TYR A 153 13.38 -6.06 -19.99
CA TYR A 153 12.47 -7.11 -20.47
C TYR A 153 12.57 -8.39 -19.63
N SER A 154 13.80 -8.89 -19.42
CA SER A 154 14.05 -10.12 -18.66
C SER A 154 13.65 -10.00 -17.18
N LEU A 155 13.83 -8.82 -16.57
CA LEU A 155 13.41 -8.54 -15.20
C LEU A 155 11.88 -8.48 -15.09
N CYS A 156 11.21 -7.86 -16.07
CA CYS A 156 9.76 -7.83 -16.14
C CYS A 156 9.19 -9.25 -16.30
N GLN A 157 9.74 -10.06 -17.20
CA GLN A 157 9.34 -11.45 -17.39
C GLN A 157 9.45 -12.27 -16.10
N LYS A 158 10.57 -12.16 -15.37
CA LYS A 158 10.74 -12.83 -14.06
C LYS A 158 9.68 -12.40 -13.05
N TYR A 159 9.40 -11.10 -12.95
CA TYR A 159 8.35 -10.58 -12.08
C TYR A 159 6.96 -11.14 -12.43
N ILE A 160 6.61 -11.21 -13.72
CA ILE A 160 5.35 -11.82 -14.18
C ILE A 160 5.27 -13.29 -13.75
N CYS A 161 6.34 -14.07 -13.98
CA CYS A 161 6.40 -15.47 -13.58
C CYS A 161 6.22 -15.66 -12.07
N GLU A 162 6.84 -14.81 -11.26
CA GLU A 162 6.67 -14.83 -9.80
C GLU A 162 5.21 -14.56 -9.39
N CYS A 163 4.55 -13.58 -10.00
CA CYS A 163 3.14 -13.29 -9.76
C CYS A 163 2.24 -14.47 -10.16
N VAL A 164 2.48 -15.08 -11.32
CA VAL A 164 1.72 -16.27 -11.77
C VAL A 164 1.91 -17.45 -10.81
N ASN A 165 3.13 -17.68 -10.32
CA ASN A 165 3.41 -18.75 -9.36
C ASN A 165 2.71 -18.50 -8.02
N ILE A 166 2.73 -17.26 -7.52
CA ILE A 166 1.99 -16.84 -6.32
C ILE A 166 0.49 -17.11 -6.51
N TYR A 167 -0.09 -16.64 -7.62
CA TYR A 167 -1.51 -16.86 -7.92
C TYR A 167 -1.87 -18.34 -7.91
N LYS A 168 -1.13 -19.18 -8.67
CA LYS A 168 -1.39 -20.63 -8.75
C LYS A 168 -1.33 -21.29 -7.38
N SER A 169 -0.30 -20.96 -6.60
CA SER A 169 -0.11 -21.51 -5.25
C SER A 169 -1.25 -21.11 -4.32
N MET A 170 -1.59 -19.82 -4.26
CA MET A 170 -2.65 -19.33 -3.38
C MET A 170 -4.04 -19.82 -3.80
N PHE A 171 -4.31 -19.85 -5.10
CA PHE A 171 -5.60 -20.31 -5.61
C PHE A 171 -5.84 -21.78 -5.25
N LYS A 172 -4.82 -22.64 -5.44
CA LYS A 172 -4.88 -24.05 -5.04
C LYS A 172 -5.01 -24.23 -3.53
N ALA A 173 -4.34 -23.41 -2.72
CA ALA A 173 -4.35 -23.54 -1.27
C ALA A 173 -5.67 -23.08 -0.64
N HIS A 174 -6.28 -22.01 -1.17
CA HIS A 174 -7.36 -21.30 -0.48
C HIS A 174 -8.66 -21.24 -1.29
N CYS A 175 -8.61 -21.17 -2.62
CA CYS A 175 -9.77 -20.79 -3.45
C CYS A 175 -10.27 -21.90 -4.40
N SER A 176 -9.72 -23.11 -4.31
CA SER A 176 -10.07 -24.25 -5.18
C SER A 176 -11.38 -24.96 -4.81
N HIS A 177 -11.96 -24.63 -3.65
CA HIS A 177 -13.17 -25.27 -3.13
C HIS A 177 -14.32 -24.26 -2.99
N VAL A 178 -15.55 -24.77 -2.80
CA VAL A 178 -16.73 -23.93 -2.55
C VAL A 178 -16.46 -23.04 -1.34
N ILE A 179 -16.52 -21.72 -1.57
CA ILE A 179 -16.24 -20.71 -0.54
C ILE A 179 -17.45 -20.63 0.40
N PRO A 180 -17.30 -20.93 1.69
CA PRO A 180 -18.34 -20.65 2.66
C PRO A 180 -18.63 -19.15 2.68
N THR A 181 -19.90 -18.76 2.49
CA THR A 181 -20.33 -17.35 2.35
C THR A 181 -19.97 -16.47 3.56
N ASN A 182 -19.68 -17.06 4.72
CA ASN A 182 -19.36 -16.36 5.97
C ASN A 182 -17.86 -16.05 6.17
N ASN A 183 -16.94 -16.62 5.37
CA ASN A 183 -15.51 -16.33 5.52
C ASN A 183 -15.09 -15.10 4.69
N ILE A 184 -15.27 -13.90 5.27
CA ILE A 184 -15.00 -12.62 4.60
C ILE A 184 -13.53 -12.52 4.14
N LYS A 185 -12.59 -12.93 4.99
CA LYS A 185 -11.14 -12.87 4.69
C LYS A 185 -10.76 -13.75 3.51
N LEU A 186 -11.30 -14.97 3.48
CA LEU A 186 -11.13 -15.89 2.36
C LEU A 186 -11.75 -15.32 1.09
N LYS A 187 -12.99 -14.81 1.17
CA LYS A 187 -13.68 -14.17 0.04
C LYS A 187 -12.86 -13.03 -0.55
N LYS A 188 -12.43 -12.06 0.28
CA LYS A 188 -11.57 -10.94 -0.14
C LYS A 188 -10.28 -11.40 -0.81
N THR A 189 -9.64 -12.44 -0.26
CA THR A 189 -8.44 -13.04 -0.84
C THR A 189 -8.72 -13.61 -2.23
N CYS A 190 -9.77 -14.44 -2.38
CA CYS A 190 -10.13 -15.05 -3.66
C CYS A 190 -10.59 -14.03 -4.69
N ASP A 191 -11.25 -12.94 -4.28
CA ASP A 191 -11.63 -11.84 -5.17
C ASP A 191 -10.38 -11.16 -5.79
N VAL A 192 -9.31 -10.96 -5.01
CA VAL A 192 -8.03 -10.46 -5.56
C VAL A 192 -7.42 -11.45 -6.53
N LEU A 193 -7.41 -12.75 -6.21
CA LEU A 193 -6.87 -13.78 -7.13
C LEU A 193 -7.66 -13.82 -8.44
N LYS A 194 -8.99 -13.71 -8.38
CA LYS A 194 -9.86 -13.67 -9.56
C LYS A 194 -9.57 -12.42 -10.40
N ALA A 195 -9.43 -11.26 -9.76
CA ALA A 195 -9.08 -10.01 -10.44
C ALA A 195 -7.71 -10.12 -11.13
N PHE A 196 -6.71 -10.67 -10.44
CA PHE A 196 -5.38 -10.91 -11.03
C PHE A 196 -5.47 -11.83 -12.25
N ASN A 197 -6.21 -12.94 -12.16
CA ASN A 197 -6.38 -13.86 -13.28
C ASN A 197 -7.05 -13.18 -14.50
N GLY A 198 -8.06 -12.35 -14.26
CA GLY A 198 -8.69 -11.54 -15.30
C GLY A 198 -7.70 -10.57 -15.95
N SER A 199 -6.97 -9.79 -15.16
CA SER A 199 -5.96 -8.84 -15.66
C SER A 199 -4.84 -9.55 -16.45
N TYR A 200 -4.33 -10.67 -15.92
CA TYR A 200 -3.29 -11.46 -16.58
C TYR A 200 -3.78 -12.11 -17.88
N SER A 201 -5.03 -12.57 -17.93
CA SER A 201 -5.60 -13.13 -19.17
C SER A 201 -5.74 -12.03 -20.23
N ALA A 202 -6.25 -10.86 -19.86
CA ALA A 202 -6.34 -9.72 -20.78
C ALA A 202 -4.96 -9.25 -21.27
N PHE A 203 -3.92 -9.35 -20.43
CA PHE A 203 -2.54 -9.05 -20.82
C PHE A 203 -1.98 -10.00 -21.90
N LEU A 204 -2.45 -11.25 -21.96
CA LEU A 204 -1.96 -12.25 -22.91
C LEU A 204 -2.62 -12.18 -24.30
N TYR A 205 -3.79 -11.55 -24.43
CA TYR A 205 -4.60 -11.51 -25.65
C TYR A 205 -4.70 -10.10 -26.20
#